data_AF-A0A8S2SF90-F1
#
_entry.id   AF-A0A8S2SF90-F1
#
_cell.length_a   1.000
_cell.length_b   1.000
_cell.length_c   1.000
_cell.angle_alpha   90.00
_cell.angle_beta   90.00
_cell.angle_gamma   90.00
#
_symmetry.space_group_name_H-M   'P 1'
#
loop_
_entity.id
_entity.type
_entity.pdbx_description
1 polymer ?
#
loop_
_entity_poly.entity_id
_entity_poly.type
_entity_poly.pdbx_seq_one_letter_code
_entity_poly.pdbx_strand_id
1 'polypeptide(L)' 'EIARHIRPRTLRAIYGKDKVKNAVHCTDLAEDTTLEIEYFFRILEN' A
#
# COMPACT_ATOMS: atom_id res chain seq x y z
N GLU A 1 -11.65 1.17 -7.99
CA GLU A 1 -12.62 2.03 -8.72
C GLU A 1 -12.93 3.34 -8.00
N ILE A 2 -13.21 3.31 -6.68
CA ILE A 2 -13.49 4.51 -5.86
C ILE A 2 -12.40 5.60 -5.98
N ALA A 3 -11.12 5.20 -5.93
CA ALA A 3 -10.00 6.14 -5.98
C ALA A 3 -10.01 7.03 -7.24
N ARG A 4 -10.43 6.51 -8.40
CA ARG A 4 -10.49 7.29 -9.66
C ARG A 4 -11.55 8.39 -9.62
N HIS A 5 -12.62 8.18 -8.86
CA HIS A 5 -13.72 9.13 -8.74
C HIS A 5 -13.48 10.18 -7.65
N ILE A 6 -12.94 9.78 -6.49
CA ILE A 6 -12.77 10.69 -5.33
C ILE A 6 -11.43 11.44 -5.38
N ARG A 7 -10.34 10.75 -5.77
CA ARG A 7 -8.97 11.30 -5.75
C ARG A 7 -8.19 10.82 -6.99
N PRO A 8 -8.52 11.32 -8.20
CA PRO A 8 -8.03 10.79 -9.47
C PRO A 8 -6.51 10.84 -9.66
N ARG A 9 -5.81 11.66 -8.87
CA ARG A 9 -4.35 11.88 -8.97
C ARG A 9 -3.52 11.01 -8.00
N THR A 10 -4.15 10.10 -7.27
CA THR A 10 -3.43 9.17 -6.37
C THR A 10 -2.76 8.03 -7.15
N LEU A 11 -1.70 7.44 -6.59
CA LEU A 11 -1.04 6.27 -7.21
C LEU A 11 -2.02 5.12 -7.47
N ARG A 12 -2.91 4.82 -6.50
CA ARG A 12 -3.94 3.78 -6.66
C ARG A 12 -4.96 4.11 -7.78
N ALA A 13 -5.25 5.38 -8.03
CA ALA A 13 -6.16 5.79 -9.10
C ALA A 13 -5.51 5.69 -10.49
N ILE A 14 -4.24 6.11 -10.60
CA ILE A 14 -3.50 6.16 -11.86
C ILE A 14 -3.03 4.76 -12.27
N TYR A 15 -2.53 3.96 -11.33
CA TYR A 15 -1.84 2.69 -11.62
C TYR A 15 -2.58 1.43 -11.14
N GLY A 16 -3.61 1.56 -10.29
CA GLY A 16 -4.39 0.42 -9.81
C GLY A 16 -5.26 -0.18 -10.92
N LYS A 17 -5.25 -1.51 -11.06
CA LYS A 17 -6.06 -2.25 -12.04
C LYS A 17 -7.44 -2.57 -11.49
N ASP A 18 -7.49 -3.21 -10.32
CA ASP A 18 -8.71 -3.65 -9.65
C ASP A 18 -8.56 -3.53 -8.11
N LYS A 19 -9.51 -4.07 -7.34
CA LYS A 19 -9.49 -3.99 -5.86
C LYS A 19 -8.28 -4.71 -5.25
N VAL A 20 -7.85 -5.82 -5.85
CA VAL A 20 -6.74 -6.64 -5.37
C VAL A 20 -5.41 -6.10 -5.90
N LYS A 21 -5.34 -5.81 -7.20
CA LYS A 21 -4.17 -5.25 -7.89
C LYS A 21 -4.22 -3.72 -7.85
N ASN A 22 -4.08 -3.15 -6.66
CA ASN A 22 -4.26 -1.72 -6.39
C ASN A 22 -2.97 -0.86 -6.51
N ALA A 23 -1.89 -1.45 -7.03
CA ALA A 23 -0.56 -0.86 -7.28
C ALA A 23 0.32 -0.57 -6.05
N VAL A 24 -0.23 -0.08 -4.93
CA VAL A 24 0.56 0.24 -3.73
C VAL A 24 -0.15 -0.17 -2.44
N HIS A 25 0.60 -0.85 -1.58
CA HIS A 25 0.27 -1.09 -0.18
C HIS A 25 0.94 -0.02 0.70
N CYS A 26 0.32 0.29 1.82
CA CYS A 26 0.85 1.16 2.85
C CYS A 26 0.26 0.70 4.19
N THR A 27 1.06 0.78 5.26
CA THR A 27 0.58 0.59 6.63
C THR A 27 -0.49 1.63 6.94
N ASP A 28 -1.55 1.23 7.64
CA ASP A 28 -2.67 2.08 8.00
C ASP A 28 -2.64 2.53 9.48
N LEU A 29 -1.83 1.87 10.31
CA LEU A 29 -1.62 2.19 11.72
C LEU A 29 -0.16 2.57 12.00
N ALA A 30 0.06 3.60 12.82
CA ALA A 30 1.41 4.09 13.10
C ALA A 30 2.19 3.09 13.96
N GLU A 31 1.50 2.41 14.87
CA GLU A 31 2.02 1.35 15.73
C GLU A 31 2.54 0.14 14.95
N ASP A 32 1.95 -0.17 13.78
CA ASP A 32 2.31 -1.33 12.96
C ASP A 32 3.54 -1.08 12.09
N THR A 33 3.94 0.18 11.89
CA THR A 33 5.05 0.56 11.01
C THR A 33 6.35 -0.13 11.39
N THR A 34 6.69 -0.16 12.68
CA THR A 34 7.93 -0.79 13.16
C THR A 34 7.93 -2.29 12.89
N LEU A 35 6.80 -2.96 13.17
CA LEU A 35 6.66 -4.39 12.99
C LEU A 35 6.78 -4.79 11.51
N GLU A 36 6.09 -4.08 10.61
CA GLU A 36 6.13 -4.35 9.18
C GLU A 36 7.54 -4.15 8.60
N ILE A 37 8.22 -3.05 8.95
CA ILE A 37 9.58 -2.75 8.47
C ILE A 37 10.57 -3.80 8.97
N GLU A 38 10.51 -4.20 10.25
CA GLU A 38 11.39 -5.26 10.78
C GLU A 38 11.13 -6.60 10.09
N TYR A 39 9.87 -6.95 9.86
CA TYR A 39 9.52 -8.18 9.15
C TYR A 39 10.12 -8.19 7.75
N PHE A 40 9.89 -7.15 6.94
CA PHE A 40 10.34 -7.11 5.55
C PHE A 40 11.87 -7.01 5.40
N PHE A 41 12.51 -6.12 6.16
CA PHE A 41 13.92 -5.76 5.92
C PHE A 41 14.92 -6.44 6.86
N ARG A 42 14.45 -7.19 7.87
CA ARG A 42 15.34 -7.92 8.79
C ARG A 42 15.03 -9.40 8.86
N ILE A 43 13.77 -9.80 8.81
CA ILE A 43 13.39 -11.21 8.95
C ILE A 43 13.32 -11.89 7.58
N LEU A 44 12.64 -11.27 6.62
CA LEU A 44 12.39 -11.87 5.30
C LEU A 44 13.59 -11.80 4.34
N GLU A 45 14.47 -10.81 4.53
CA GLU A 45 15.66 -10.63 3.68
C GLU A 45 16.84 -11.55 4.06
N ASN A 46 16.74 -12.29 5.16
CA ASN A 46 17.70 -13.32 5.59
C ASN A 46 17.28 -14.72 5.10
#